data_AF-A0A183TXD6-F1
#
_entry.id   AF-A0A183TXD6-F1
#
_cell.length_a   1.000
_cell.length_b   1.000
_cell.length_c   1.000
_cell.angle_alpha   90.00
_cell.angle_beta   90.00
_cell.angle_gamma   90.00
#
_symmetry.space_group_name_H-M   'P 1'
#
loop_
_entity.id
_entity.type
_entity.pdbx_description
1 polymer ?
#
loop_
_entity_poly.entity_id
_entity_poly.type
_entity_poly.pdbx_seq_one_letter_code
_entity_poly.pdbx_strand_id
1 'polypeptide(L)'
;MDGFSWLILSWVVVGALCYLALNKLSSPQSENVLTSTSTYGTAFRSQSSDWTNELLAWLYNNLRRVPEPLEAWIGSLNEAAKKVSSPVSDPIHSMFQSNCEILFEGFGNNSDVKTPPKISNVRVEQGPKDHLTMKSTVDVPEVNLKLVSSQRVEDRLLVSNFDAKIRDLHGEV
;
A
#
# COMPACT_ATOMS: atom_id res chain seq x y z
N MET A 1 40.26 13.79 -13.43
CA MET A 1 39.58 12.48 -13.28
C MET A 1 38.18 12.66 -13.80
N ASP A 2 37.86 11.98 -14.91
CA ASP A 2 36.60 12.15 -15.62
C ASP A 2 35.43 11.53 -14.83
N GLY A 3 34.21 11.98 -15.07
CA GLY A 3 33.01 11.46 -14.40
C GLY A 3 32.86 9.93 -14.53
N PHE A 4 33.36 9.37 -15.63
CA PHE A 4 33.42 7.93 -15.85
C PHE A 4 34.38 7.22 -14.89
N SER A 5 35.52 7.83 -14.56
CA SER A 5 36.46 7.30 -13.57
C SER A 5 35.85 7.30 -12.17
N TRP A 6 35.05 8.32 -11.81
CA TRP A 6 34.34 8.38 -10.53
C TRP A 6 33.24 7.31 -10.42
N LEU A 7 32.54 7.04 -11.52
CA LEU A 7 31.48 6.04 -11.57
C LEU A 7 32.06 4.63 -11.42
N ILE A 8 33.18 4.32 -12.07
CA ILE A 8 33.87 3.03 -11.87
C ILE A 8 34.34 2.89 -10.42
N LEU A 9 34.91 3.95 -9.83
CA LEU A 9 35.38 3.93 -8.44
C LEU A 9 34.24 3.68 -7.45
N SER A 10 33.07 4.29 -7.66
CA SER A 10 31.91 4.09 -6.78
C SER A 10 31.38 2.66 -6.87
N TRP A 11 31.29 2.08 -8.08
CA TRP A 11 30.86 0.69 -8.26
C TRP A 11 31.82 -0.32 -7.66
N VAL A 12 33.14 -0.07 -7.72
CA VAL A 12 34.15 -0.92 -7.07
C VAL A 12 34.02 -0.86 -5.55
N VAL A 13 33.77 0.32 -4.97
CA VAL A 13 33.55 0.47 -3.52
C VAL A 13 32.27 -0.26 -3.08
N VAL A 14 31.17 -0.12 -3.82
CA VAL A 14 29.92 -0.84 -3.53
C VAL A 14 30.12 -2.36 -3.63
N GLY A 15 30.84 -2.84 -4.65
CA GLY A 15 31.18 -4.26 -4.80
C GLY A 15 32.02 -4.79 -3.63
N ALA A 16 33.01 -4.02 -3.17
CA ALA A 16 33.84 -4.38 -2.02
C ALA A 16 33.03 -4.41 -0.71
N LEU A 17 32.10 -3.47 -0.51
CA LEU A 17 31.21 -3.46 0.66
C LEU A 17 30.26 -4.65 0.65
N CYS A 18 29.68 -5.01 -0.50
CA CYS A 18 28.84 -6.21 -0.64
C CYS A 18 29.64 -7.49 -0.38
N TYR A 19 30.87 -7.58 -0.88
CA TYR A 19 31.75 -8.72 -0.65
C TYR A 19 32.10 -8.89 0.84
N LEU A 20 32.43 -7.77 1.52
CA LEU A 20 32.71 -7.78 2.95
C LEU A 20 31.49 -8.15 3.79
N ALA A 21 30.30 -7.65 3.43
CA ALA A 21 29.05 -8.00 4.12
C ALA A 21 28.75 -9.49 3.99
N LEU A 22 28.88 -10.06 2.79
CA LEU A 22 28.65 -11.48 2.53
C LEU A 22 29.68 -12.39 3.25
N ASN A 23 30.95 -11.99 3.27
CA ASN A 23 31.99 -12.74 4.00
C ASN A 23 31.86 -12.60 5.52
N LYS A 24 31.39 -11.47 6.05
CA LYS A 24 31.13 -11.30 7.49
C LYS A 24 29.86 -12.01 7.95
N LEU A 25 28.88 -12.19 7.08
CA LEU A 25 27.70 -13.05 7.31
C LEU A 25 28.02 -14.55 7.24
N SER A 26 29.15 -14.93 6.64
CA SER A 26 29.64 -16.32 6.59
C SER A 26 30.59 -16.69 7.74
N SER A 27 30.89 -15.76 8.65
CA SER A 27 31.59 -16.09 9.89
C SER A 27 30.63 -16.87 10.79
N PRO A 28 30.90 -18.16 11.12
CA PRO A 28 30.09 -18.86 12.10
C PRO A 28 30.18 -18.13 13.43
N GLN A 29 29.07 -17.52 13.83
CA GLN A 29 28.87 -17.05 15.19
C GLN A 29 29.09 -18.28 16.09
N SER A 30 30.10 -18.25 16.94
CA SER A 30 30.35 -19.33 17.91
C SER A 30 29.08 -19.57 18.73
N GLU A 31 28.42 -20.68 18.45
CA GLU A 31 27.31 -21.21 19.22
C GLU A 31 27.84 -21.67 20.58
N ASN A 32 27.42 -20.98 21.64
CA ASN A 32 27.19 -21.64 22.90
C ASN A 32 25.71 -21.99 22.99
N VAL A 33 25.46 -23.22 23.44
CA VAL A 33 24.20 -23.79 23.97
C VAL A 33 23.40 -24.70 23.04
N LEU A 34 23.75 -25.99 23.18
CA LEU A 34 22.93 -27.21 23.29
C LEU A 34 21.83 -27.54 22.26
N THR A 35 22.16 -28.60 21.51
CA THR A 35 21.34 -29.81 21.27
C THR A 35 20.07 -29.68 20.44
N SER A 36 20.32 -29.76 19.14
CA SER A 36 19.53 -30.39 18.08
C SER A 36 18.38 -31.32 18.49
N THR A 37 17.18 -31.01 17.98
CA THR A 37 16.38 -32.01 17.27
C THR A 37 15.84 -31.39 15.99
N SER A 38 16.35 -31.89 14.87
CA SER A 38 15.95 -31.51 13.52
C SER A 38 14.50 -31.89 13.28
N THR A 39 13.64 -30.89 13.11
CA THR A 39 12.42 -31.03 12.32
C THR A 39 12.57 -30.03 11.18
N TYR A 40 12.53 -30.52 9.95
CA TYR A 40 12.40 -29.70 8.74
C TYR A 40 11.01 -29.04 8.76
N GLY A 41 10.84 -28.05 9.62
CA GLY A 41 9.73 -27.12 9.61
C GLY A 41 10.17 -25.89 8.86
N THR A 42 9.44 -25.54 7.80
CA THR A 42 9.44 -24.22 7.17
C THR A 42 9.07 -23.17 8.22
N ALA A 43 10.03 -22.80 9.06
CA ALA A 43 9.93 -21.61 9.88
C ALA A 43 10.10 -20.42 8.94
N PHE A 44 8.99 -20.01 8.31
CA PHE A 44 8.82 -18.65 7.86
C PHE A 44 8.98 -17.78 9.10
N ARG A 45 10.22 -17.36 9.39
CA ARG A 45 10.49 -16.27 10.32
C ARG A 45 9.62 -15.13 9.81
N SER A 46 8.58 -14.77 10.56
CA SER A 46 7.92 -13.48 10.46
C SER A 46 9.05 -12.45 10.53
N GLN A 47 9.53 -12.01 9.37
CA GLN A 47 10.55 -10.99 9.32
C GLN A 47 9.89 -9.74 9.87
N SER A 48 10.45 -9.19 10.94
CA SER A 48 9.95 -7.99 11.58
C SER A 48 9.82 -6.89 10.53
N SER A 49 8.59 -6.43 10.28
CA SER A 49 8.26 -5.40 9.29
C SER A 49 8.71 -3.99 9.72
N ASP A 50 9.59 -3.89 10.72
CA ASP A 50 10.00 -2.66 11.38
C ASP A 50 10.67 -1.70 10.40
N TRP A 51 11.62 -2.18 9.60
CA TRP A 51 12.29 -1.36 8.59
C TRP A 51 11.33 -0.91 7.48
N THR A 52 10.35 -1.74 7.13
CA THR A 52 9.35 -1.41 6.11
C THR A 52 8.42 -0.32 6.62
N ASN A 53 8.06 -0.37 7.90
CA ASN A 53 7.29 0.66 8.58
C ASN A 53 8.07 1.97 8.74
N GLU A 54 9.38 1.91 9.00
CA GLU A 54 10.24 3.09 8.98
C GLU A 54 10.28 3.75 7.60
N LEU A 55 10.39 2.95 6.54
CA LEU A 55 10.34 3.44 5.16
C LEU A 55 8.98 4.06 4.83
N LEU A 56 7.88 3.43 5.24
CA LEU A 56 6.53 3.96 5.05
C LEU A 56 6.32 5.26 5.81
N ALA A 57 6.78 5.33 7.07
CA ALA A 57 6.74 6.56 7.85
C ALA A 57 7.56 7.67 7.19
N TRP A 58 8.72 7.34 6.65
CA TRP A 58 9.53 8.30 5.91
C TRP A 58 8.81 8.77 4.65
N LEU A 59 8.26 7.86 3.84
CA LEU A 59 7.51 8.20 2.63
C LEU A 59 6.31 9.09 2.97
N TYR A 60 5.54 8.71 3.99
CA TYR A 60 4.38 9.47 4.47
C TYR A 60 4.74 10.92 4.81
N ASN A 61 5.86 11.15 5.50
CA ASN A 61 6.29 12.48 5.93
C ASN A 61 6.95 13.31 4.81
N ASN A 62 7.51 12.67 3.79
CA ASN A 62 8.32 13.34 2.77
C ASN A 62 7.63 13.46 1.41
N LEU A 63 6.61 12.64 1.13
CA LEU A 63 5.85 12.71 -0.11
C LEU A 63 4.88 13.90 -0.08
N ARG A 64 5.21 14.91 -0.88
CA ARG A 64 4.32 16.07 -1.12
C ARG A 64 3.30 15.82 -2.22
N ARG A 65 3.51 14.78 -3.02
CA ARG A 65 2.62 14.37 -4.11
C ARG A 65 2.13 12.95 -3.84
N VAL A 66 0.86 12.70 -4.17
CA VAL A 66 0.26 11.38 -4.13
C VAL A 66 1.01 10.47 -5.12
N PRO A 67 1.53 9.31 -4.67
CA PRO A 67 2.14 8.32 -5.56
C PRO A 67 1.12 7.72 -6.53
N GLU A 68 1.60 7.32 -7.70
CA GLU A 68 0.79 6.69 -8.75
C GLU A 68 -0.04 5.47 -8.26
N PRO A 69 0.44 4.57 -7.38
CA PRO A 69 -0.40 3.48 -6.85
C PRO A 69 -1.62 3.98 -6.06
N LEU A 70 -1.50 5.11 -5.35
CA LEU A 70 -2.64 5.71 -4.65
C LEU A 70 -3.58 6.42 -5.63
N GLU A 71 -3.08 7.01 -6.70
CA GLU A 71 -3.92 7.53 -7.80
C GLU A 71 -4.72 6.39 -8.47
N ALA A 72 -4.10 5.22 -8.70
CA ALA A 72 -4.77 4.03 -9.23
C ALA A 72 -5.88 3.50 -8.29
N TRP A 73 -5.71 3.66 -6.97
CA TRP A 73 -6.74 3.33 -6.00
C TRP A 73 -7.98 4.22 -6.15
N ILE A 74 -7.80 5.54 -6.38
CA ILE A 74 -8.91 6.46 -6.69
C ILE A 74 -9.62 6.06 -7.99
N GLY A 75 -8.86 5.70 -9.02
CA GLY A 75 -9.42 5.17 -10.27
C GLY A 75 -10.28 3.93 -10.04
N SER A 76 -9.79 2.99 -9.23
CA SER A 76 -10.50 1.76 -8.88
C SER A 76 -11.77 2.02 -8.07
N LEU A 77 -11.75 2.96 -7.13
CA LEU A 77 -12.92 3.39 -6.37
C LEU A 77 -14.00 4.02 -7.28
N ASN A 78 -13.58 4.81 -8.27
CA ASN A 78 -14.49 5.39 -9.26
C ASN A 78 -15.12 4.32 -10.17
N GLU A 79 -14.37 3.32 -10.60
CA GLU A 79 -14.93 2.18 -11.35
C GLU A 79 -15.92 1.38 -10.51
N ALA A 80 -15.62 1.16 -9.23
CA ALA A 80 -16.53 0.50 -8.30
C ALA A 80 -17.82 1.32 -8.08
N ALA A 81 -17.70 2.64 -7.88
CA ALA A 81 -18.84 3.52 -7.70
C ALA A 81 -19.79 3.50 -8.90
N LYS A 82 -19.26 3.52 -10.13
CA LYS A 82 -20.06 3.41 -11.37
C LYS A 82 -20.86 2.11 -11.44
N LYS A 83 -20.29 0.99 -10.95
CA LYS A 83 -20.99 -0.31 -10.92
C LYS A 83 -22.15 -0.31 -9.93
N VAL A 84 -22.01 0.40 -8.81
CA VAL A 84 -23.06 0.51 -7.77
C VAL A 84 -24.14 1.52 -8.17
N SER A 85 -23.78 2.61 -8.84
CA SER A 85 -24.73 3.62 -9.32
C SER A 85 -25.44 3.23 -10.60
N SER A 86 -24.98 2.17 -11.29
CA SER A 86 -25.66 1.67 -12.48
C SER A 86 -27.05 1.14 -12.09
N PRO A 87 -28.12 1.59 -12.77
CA PRO A 87 -29.47 1.15 -12.44
C PRO A 87 -29.56 -0.37 -12.66
N VAL A 88 -29.98 -1.10 -11.62
CA VAL A 88 -30.37 -2.50 -11.80
C VAL A 88 -31.61 -2.48 -12.68
N SER A 89 -31.57 -3.20 -13.80
CA SER A 89 -32.62 -3.23 -14.82
C SER A 89 -33.95 -3.85 -14.36
N ASP A 90 -34.14 -4.05 -13.06
CA ASP A 90 -35.34 -4.66 -12.49
C ASP A 90 -36.41 -3.58 -12.19
N PRO A 91 -37.55 -3.61 -12.91
CA PRO A 91 -38.57 -2.56 -12.84
C PRO A 91 -39.30 -2.45 -11.50
N ILE A 92 -39.06 -3.38 -10.55
CA ILE A 92 -39.70 -3.39 -9.22
C ILE A 92 -38.85 -2.65 -8.17
N HIS A 93 -37.54 -2.51 -8.38
CA HIS A 93 -36.62 -1.82 -7.46
C HIS A 93 -36.24 -0.38 -7.90
N SER A 94 -36.56 0.00 -9.15
CA SER A 94 -36.20 1.29 -9.75
C SER A 94 -36.93 2.51 -9.17
N MET A 95 -37.99 2.31 -8.37
CA MET A 95 -38.76 3.43 -7.80
C MET A 95 -38.05 4.12 -6.61
N PHE A 96 -37.04 3.48 -6.01
CA PHE A 96 -36.25 4.03 -4.91
C PHE A 96 -34.76 4.25 -5.23
N GLN A 97 -34.31 3.87 -6.44
CA GLN A 97 -32.91 4.00 -6.82
C GLN A 97 -32.67 5.40 -7.39
N SER A 98 -32.23 6.30 -6.51
CA SER A 98 -31.74 7.63 -6.89
C SER A 98 -30.60 7.49 -7.91
N ASN A 99 -30.72 8.17 -9.06
CA ASN A 99 -29.67 8.40 -10.07
C ASN A 99 -28.53 9.25 -9.47
N CYS A 100 -27.95 8.80 -8.36
CA CYS A 100 -26.90 9.45 -7.62
C CYS A 100 -25.58 8.83 -8.05
N GLU A 101 -24.79 9.61 -8.78
CA GLU A 101 -23.44 9.25 -9.18
C GLU A 101 -22.46 9.79 -8.14
N ILE A 102 -21.48 8.98 -7.75
CA ILE A 102 -20.43 9.35 -6.81
C ILE A 102 -19.10 9.33 -7.56
N LEU A 103 -18.36 10.42 -7.48
CA LEU A 103 -17.02 10.58 -8.02
C LEU A 103 -16.05 10.88 -6.88
N PHE A 104 -14.99 10.09 -6.80
CA PHE A 104 -13.82 10.36 -5.97
C PHE A 104 -12.86 11.25 -6.76
N GLU A 105 -12.72 12.51 -6.35
CA GLU A 105 -11.79 13.46 -6.97
C GLU A 105 -10.33 13.19 -6.59
N GLY A 106 -10.12 12.62 -5.40
CA GLY A 106 -8.80 12.28 -4.91
C GLY A 106 -8.70 12.35 -3.39
N PHE A 107 -7.46 12.46 -2.91
CA PHE A 107 -7.17 12.58 -1.48
C PHE A 107 -7.40 14.02 -0.99
N GLY A 108 -8.02 14.12 0.18
CA GLY A 108 -8.18 15.36 0.93
C GLY A 108 -6.90 15.77 1.65
N ASN A 109 -7.01 16.83 2.47
CA ASN A 109 -5.89 17.26 3.31
C ASN A 109 -5.68 16.27 4.46
N ASN A 110 -4.48 15.69 4.55
CA ASN A 110 -4.07 14.78 5.61
C ASN A 110 -3.08 15.42 6.61
N SER A 111 -2.89 16.75 6.59
CA SER A 111 -1.91 17.46 7.46
C SER A 111 -2.10 17.21 8.96
N ASP A 112 -3.33 16.92 9.37
CA ASP A 112 -3.68 16.76 10.79
C ASP A 112 -3.44 15.33 11.28
N VAL A 113 -3.21 14.40 10.35
CA VAL A 113 -2.93 12.99 10.64
C VAL A 113 -1.44 12.85 10.88
N LYS A 114 -1.05 12.63 12.13
CA LYS A 114 0.37 12.55 12.53
C LYS A 114 0.92 11.12 12.53
N THR A 115 0.04 10.14 12.45
CA THR A 115 0.40 8.72 12.56
C THR A 115 0.50 8.13 11.16
N PRO A 116 1.67 7.58 10.75
CA PRO A 116 1.82 6.97 9.44
C PRO A 116 1.12 5.61 9.38
N PRO A 117 0.76 5.14 8.16
CA PRO A 117 0.23 3.80 7.96
C PRO A 117 1.29 2.73 8.30
N LYS A 118 0.83 1.56 8.73
CA LYS A 118 1.68 0.43 9.10
C LYS A 118 1.33 -0.82 8.33
N ILE A 119 2.35 -1.62 8.07
CA ILE A 119 2.25 -2.96 7.52
C ILE A 119 2.83 -3.95 8.53
N SER A 120 2.11 -5.03 8.75
CA SER A 120 2.50 -6.11 9.65
C SER A 120 2.19 -7.47 9.03
N ASN A 121 2.68 -8.55 9.65
CA ASN A 121 2.39 -9.92 9.23
C ASN A 121 2.66 -10.19 7.73
N VAL A 122 3.76 -9.64 7.21
CA VAL A 122 4.17 -9.83 5.82
C VAL A 122 4.62 -11.27 5.62
N ARG A 123 3.92 -11.99 4.74
CA ARG A 123 4.20 -13.39 4.42
C ARG A 123 4.16 -13.60 2.91
N VAL A 124 5.03 -14.47 2.43
CA VAL A 124 5.04 -14.89 1.03
C VAL A 124 4.26 -16.20 0.93
N GLU A 125 3.28 -16.23 0.04
CA GLU A 125 2.52 -17.43 -0.29
C GLU A 125 2.96 -17.96 -1.65
N GLN A 126 2.83 -19.28 -1.84
CA GLN A 126 3.16 -19.92 -3.10
C GLN A 126 2.11 -19.54 -4.14
N GLY A 127 2.46 -18.58 -4.98
CA GLY A 127 1.65 -18.17 -6.12
C GLY A 127 1.69 -19.21 -7.26
N PRO A 128 0.88 -19.01 -8.31
CA PRO A 128 1.03 -19.72 -9.58
C PRO A 128 2.47 -19.62 -10.11
N LYS A 129 2.85 -20.55 -10.97
CA LYS A 129 4.19 -20.55 -11.60
C LYS A 129 4.48 -19.15 -12.18
N ASP A 130 5.66 -18.61 -11.86
CA ASP A 130 6.15 -17.29 -12.27
C ASP A 130 5.50 -16.07 -11.57
N HIS A 131 4.75 -16.25 -10.48
CA HIS A 131 4.19 -15.16 -9.68
C HIS A 131 4.65 -15.19 -8.20
N LEU A 132 4.97 -14.01 -7.66
CA LEU A 132 5.15 -13.79 -6.24
C LEU A 132 3.84 -13.32 -5.61
N THR A 133 3.27 -14.12 -4.71
CA THR A 133 2.10 -13.72 -3.92
C THR A 133 2.57 -13.34 -2.52
N MET A 134 2.22 -12.14 -2.08
CA MET A 134 2.50 -11.64 -0.75
C MET A 134 1.18 -11.32 -0.07
N LYS A 135 1.06 -11.69 1.20
CA LYS A 135 -0.02 -11.24 2.07
C LYS A 135 0.53 -10.41 3.20
N SER A 136 -0.22 -9.40 3.60
CA SER A 136 0.15 -8.51 4.70
C SER A 136 -1.08 -7.93 5.37
N THR A 137 -0.93 -7.50 6.62
CA THR A 137 -1.96 -6.75 7.33
C THR A 137 -1.60 -5.27 7.28
N VAL A 138 -2.50 -4.46 6.74
CA VAL A 138 -2.37 -3.01 6.63
C VAL A 138 -3.23 -2.36 7.70
N ASP A 139 -2.69 -1.33 8.34
CA ASP A 139 -3.35 -0.46 9.31
C ASP A 139 -3.12 1.01 8.89
N VAL A 140 -4.22 1.72 8.59
CA VAL A 140 -4.21 3.12 8.18
C VAL A 140 -5.10 3.94 9.14
N PRO A 141 -4.51 4.86 9.94
CA PRO A 141 -5.24 5.59 10.96
C PRO A 141 -6.37 6.47 10.43
N GLU A 142 -6.11 7.23 9.36
CA GLU A 142 -7.12 8.07 8.71
C GLU A 142 -6.75 8.29 7.23
N VAL A 143 -7.75 8.21 6.36
CA VAL A 143 -7.68 8.60 4.95
C VAL A 143 -8.75 9.65 4.69
N ASN A 144 -8.31 10.85 4.35
CA ASN A 144 -9.21 11.92 3.91
C ASN A 144 -9.39 11.83 2.39
N LEU A 145 -10.64 11.86 1.92
CA LEU A 145 -11.03 11.79 0.52
C LEU A 145 -11.95 12.96 0.16
N LYS A 146 -11.84 13.44 -1.07
CA LYS A 146 -12.77 14.41 -1.66
C LYS A 146 -13.70 13.71 -2.63
N LEU A 147 -15.00 13.91 -2.42
CA LEU A 147 -16.04 13.28 -3.22
C LEU A 147 -16.99 14.32 -3.76
N VAL A 148 -17.54 14.02 -4.93
CA VAL A 148 -18.63 14.74 -5.53
C VAL A 148 -19.77 13.77 -5.75
N SER A 149 -20.95 14.16 -5.28
CA SER A 149 -22.20 13.49 -5.63
C SER A 149 -22.91 14.33 -6.69
N SER A 150 -23.34 13.69 -7.76
CA SER A 150 -24.20 14.29 -8.77
C SER A 150 -25.51 13.53 -8.91
N GLN A 151 -26.62 14.25 -8.87
CA GLN A 151 -27.95 13.68 -9.09
C GLN A 151 -28.69 14.51 -10.13
N ARG A 152 -29.20 13.85 -11.17
CA ARG A 152 -30.11 14.49 -12.12
C ARG A 152 -31.54 14.41 -11.60
N VAL A 153 -32.15 15.56 -11.34
CA VAL A 153 -33.55 15.70 -10.92
C VAL A 153 -34.25 16.54 -11.97
N GLU A 154 -35.18 15.90 -12.69
CA GLU A 154 -35.89 16.50 -13.83
C GLU A 154 -34.90 17.07 -14.88
N ASP A 155 -34.84 18.39 -15.02
CA ASP A 155 -33.94 19.10 -15.94
C ASP A 155 -32.77 19.82 -15.25
N ARG A 156 -32.51 19.49 -13.98
CA ARG A 156 -31.42 20.07 -13.20
C ARG A 156 -30.43 19.01 -12.76
N LEU A 157 -29.15 19.38 -12.77
CA LEU A 157 -28.07 18.59 -12.17
C LEU A 157 -27.76 19.18 -10.79
N LEU A 158 -28.03 18.42 -9.74
CA LEU A 158 -27.62 18.75 -8.38
C LEU A 158 -26.23 18.17 -8.16
N VAL A 159 -25.28 19.02 -7.74
CA VAL A 159 -23.90 18.63 -7.45
C VAL A 159 -23.59 19.03 -6.01
N SER A 160 -23.12 18.07 -5.21
CA SER A 160 -22.72 18.28 -3.82
C SER A 160 -21.30 17.79 -3.59
N ASN A 161 -20.48 18.63 -2.96
CA ASN A 161 -19.10 18.29 -2.62
C ASN A 161 -19.03 17.82 -1.17
N PHE A 162 -18.28 16.75 -0.92
CA PHE A 162 -18.11 16.15 0.39
C PHE A 162 -16.63 15.91 0.69
N ASP A 163 -16.23 16.22 1.92
CA ASP A 163 -14.97 15.75 2.49
C ASP A 163 -15.28 14.52 3.35
N ALA A 164 -14.86 13.33 2.93
CA ALA A 164 -15.03 12.11 3.71
C ALA A 164 -13.75 11.75 4.46
N LYS A 165 -13.94 11.16 5.64
CA LYS A 165 -12.86 10.65 6.48
C LYS A 165 -13.10 9.17 6.74
N ILE A 166 -12.20 8.33 6.27
CA ILE A 166 -12.16 6.92 6.66
C ILE A 166 -11.19 6.82 7.82
N ARG A 167 -11.64 6.34 8.97
CA ARG A 167 -10.80 6.18 10.17
C ARG A 167 -10.62 4.70 10.47
N ASP A 168 -9.47 4.38 11.04
CA ASP A 168 -9.16 3.03 11.55
C ASP A 168 -9.34 1.95 10.47
N LEU A 169 -8.76 2.19 9.28
CA LEU A 169 -8.82 1.26 8.18
C LEU A 169 -7.78 0.16 8.40
N HIS A 170 -8.25 -1.03 8.75
CA HIS A 170 -7.43 -2.20 8.94
C HIS A 170 -7.93 -3.37 8.09
N GLY A 171 -7.01 -4.17 7.57
CA GLY A 171 -7.37 -5.31 6.74
C GLY A 171 -6.17 -6.13 6.29
N GLU A 172 -6.45 -7.36 5.87
CA GLU A 172 -5.47 -8.19 5.16
C GLU A 172 -5.56 -7.93 3.65
N VAL A 173 -4.41 -7.80 3.01
CA VAL A 173 -4.23 -7.54 1.57
C VAL A 173 -3.15 -8.44 0.99
#